data_AF-A0A7C5PP94-F1
#
_entry.id   AF-A0A7C5PP94-F1
#
_cell.length_a   1.000
_cell.length_b   1.000
_cell.length_c   1.000
_cell.angle_alpha   90.00
_cell.angle_beta   90.00
_cell.angle_gamma   90.00
#
_symmetry.space_group_name_H-M   'P 1'
#
loop_
_entity.id
_entity.type
_entity.pdbx_description
1 polymer ?
#
loop_
_entity_poly.entity_id
_entity_poly.type
_entity_poly.pdbx_seq_one_letter_code
_entity_poly.pdbx_strand_id
1 'polypeptide(L)'
;MDPLATIVERLEAWKDVTREKLNRKDSFLVRGQVFAYLGRKGVVVKLAPPQVSEALKIKDAKKIKGSVDEDGREYVQIPVITPREVERAMLWLRRACRLSRSAAGPV
;
A
#
# COMPACT_ATOMS: atom_id res chain seq x y z
N MET A 1 4.79 0.52 -20.89
CA MET A 1 3.71 0.28 -19.92
C MET A 1 4.08 1.02 -18.64
N ASP A 2 3.21 1.93 -18.17
CA ASP A 2 3.44 2.65 -16.92
C ASP A 2 3.21 1.70 -15.72
N PRO A 3 4.24 1.40 -14.91
CA PRO A 3 4.12 0.47 -13.79
C PRO A 3 3.06 0.89 -12.75
N LEU A 4 2.86 2.20 -12.55
CA LEU A 4 1.88 2.68 -11.57
C LEU A 4 0.46 2.53 -12.11
N ALA A 5 0.23 2.84 -13.39
CA ALA A 5 -1.05 2.60 -14.05
C ALA A 5 -1.44 1.10 -13.98
N THR A 6 -0.48 0.19 -14.18
CA THR A 6 -0.71 -1.25 -14.03
C THR A 6 -1.11 -1.64 -12.61
N ILE A 7 -0.52 -1.02 -11.59
CA ILE A 7 -0.92 -1.27 -10.19
C ILE A 7 -2.34 -0.78 -9.95
N VAL A 8 -2.68 0.42 -10.40
CA VAL A 8 -4.01 1.02 -10.25
C VAL A 8 -5.07 0.08 -10.83
N GLU A 9 -4.91 -0.32 -12.09
CA GLU A 9 -5.83 -1.22 -12.80
C GLU A 9 -6.03 -2.54 -12.02
N ARG A 10 -4.93 -3.13 -11.53
CA ARG A 10 -4.98 -4.38 -10.77
C ARG A 10 -5.63 -4.22 -9.39
N LEU A 11 -5.48 -3.06 -8.74
CA LEU A 11 -6.10 -2.78 -7.44
C LEU A 11 -7.60 -2.51 -7.58
N GLU A 12 -8.03 -1.83 -8.65
CA GLU A 12 -9.44 -1.58 -8.95
C GLU A 12 -10.19 -2.89 -9.27
N ALA A 13 -9.49 -3.91 -9.74
CA ALA A 13 -10.04 -5.26 -9.91
C ALA A 13 -10.19 -6.06 -8.60
N TRP A 14 -9.71 -5.57 -7.45
CA TRP A 14 -9.82 -6.28 -6.18
C TRP A 14 -11.20 -6.07 -5.54
N LYS A 15 -11.79 -7.16 -5.05
CA LYS A 15 -13.07 -7.12 -4.35
C LYS A 15 -13.02 -6.19 -3.15
N ASP A 16 -14.05 -5.35 -3.00
CA ASP A 16 -14.24 -4.36 -1.92
C ASP A 16 -13.12 -3.30 -1.82
N VAL A 17 -12.30 -3.14 -2.87
CA VAL A 17 -11.32 -2.06 -2.95
C VAL A 17 -11.94 -0.87 -3.65
N THR A 18 -11.89 0.29 -2.99
CA THR A 18 -12.27 1.57 -3.58
C THR A 18 -11.05 2.46 -3.73
N ARG A 19 -11.08 3.32 -4.74
CA ARG A 19 -10.06 4.34 -4.97
C ARG A 19 -10.67 5.70 -4.69
N GLU A 20 -10.05 6.47 -3.80
CA GLU A 20 -10.52 7.78 -3.37
C GLU A 20 -9.37 8.76 -3.25
N LYS A 21 -9.64 10.06 -3.44
CA LYS A 21 -8.64 11.11 -3.31
C LYS A 21 -8.66 11.70 -1.91
N LEU A 22 -7.81 11.18 -1.03
CA LEU A 22 -7.69 11.63 0.36
C LEU A 22 -6.42 12.47 0.54
N ASN A 23 -6.53 13.65 1.15
CA ASN A 23 -5.38 14.54 1.41
C ASN A 23 -4.50 14.78 0.17
N ARG A 24 -5.12 14.98 -1.00
CA ARG A 24 -4.48 15.14 -2.31
C ARG A 24 -3.67 13.91 -2.80
N LYS A 25 -3.92 12.73 -2.22
CA LYS A 25 -3.31 11.46 -2.62
C LYS A 25 -4.37 10.51 -3.16
N ASP A 26 -4.08 9.86 -4.27
CA ASP A 26 -4.84 8.71 -4.75
C ASP A 26 -4.66 7.54 -3.78
N SER A 27 -5.68 7.30 -2.97
CA SER A 27 -5.68 6.33 -1.87
C SER A 27 -6.56 5.14 -2.22
N PHE A 28 -6.16 3.97 -1.75
CA PHE A 28 -6.90 2.72 -1.90
C PHE A 28 -7.38 2.28 -0.53
N LEU A 29 -8.68 2.06 -0.46
CA LEU A 29 -9.37 1.67 0.75
C LEU A 29 -9.94 0.27 0.56
N VAL A 30 -10.06 -0.44 1.67
CA VAL A 30 -10.82 -1.68 1.73
C VAL A 30 -11.70 -1.62 2.98
N ARG A 31 -13.02 -1.77 2.80
CA ARG A 31 -13.99 -1.60 3.90
C ARG A 31 -13.81 -0.27 4.67
N GLY A 32 -13.60 0.83 3.95
CA GLY A 32 -13.38 2.16 4.53
C GLY A 32 -12.01 2.38 5.19
N GLN A 33 -11.12 1.38 5.19
CA GLN A 33 -9.77 1.49 5.76
C GLN A 33 -8.73 1.71 4.67
N VAL A 34 -7.99 2.82 4.74
CA VAL A 34 -6.85 3.07 3.84
C VAL A 34 -5.77 2.02 4.08
N PHE A 35 -5.38 1.31 3.02
CA PHE A 35 -4.27 0.35 3.07
C PHE A 35 -3.10 0.74 2.16
N ALA A 36 -3.34 1.60 1.16
CA ALA A 36 -2.29 2.08 0.28
C ALA A 36 -2.63 3.44 -0.33
N TYR A 37 -1.62 4.12 -0.87
CA TYR A 37 -1.81 5.29 -1.74
C TYR A 37 -0.64 5.44 -2.73
N LEU A 38 -0.86 6.15 -3.84
CA LEU A 38 0.19 6.43 -4.82
C LEU A 38 1.19 7.45 -4.28
N GLY A 39 2.46 7.08 -4.29
CA GLY A 39 3.58 7.95 -3.95
C GLY A 39 4.28 8.47 -5.20
N ARG A 40 5.17 9.47 -5.03
CA ARG A 40 5.91 10.08 -6.16
C ARG A 40 6.82 9.11 -6.92
N LYS A 41 7.31 8.05 -6.27
CA LYS A 41 8.29 7.11 -6.84
C LYS A 41 7.86 5.64 -6.69
N GLY A 42 6.57 5.39 -6.50
CA GLY A 42 6.08 4.05 -6.18
C GLY A 42 4.76 4.07 -5.44
N VAL A 43 4.52 3.04 -4.65
CA VAL A 43 3.31 2.91 -3.84
C VAL A 43 3.64 2.96 -2.37
N VAL A 44 2.78 3.60 -1.58
CA VAL A 44 2.89 3.58 -0.13
C VAL A 44 1.87 2.61 0.41
N VAL A 45 2.31 1.70 1.28
CA VAL A 45 1.50 0.62 1.83
C VAL A 45 1.54 0.62 3.35
N LYS A 46 0.40 0.32 3.99
CA LYS A 46 0.27 0.16 5.44
C LYS A 46 0.72 -1.24 5.85
N LEU A 47 1.71 -1.34 6.74
CA LEU A 47 2.35 -2.61 7.13
C LEU A 47 2.47 -2.74 8.65
N ALA A 48 2.41 -3.98 9.14
CA ALA A 48 2.69 -4.30 10.55
C ALA A 48 4.21 -4.24 10.85
N PRO A 49 4.64 -4.06 12.11
CA PRO A 49 6.06 -3.88 12.45
C PRO A 49 7.04 -4.91 11.85
N PRO A 50 6.76 -6.23 11.86
CA PRO A 50 7.66 -7.21 11.23
C PRO A 50 7.77 -7.02 9.71
N GLN A 51 6.65 -6.67 9.06
CA GLN A 51 6.59 -6.44 7.61
C GLN A 51 7.33 -5.16 7.21
N VAL A 52 7.33 -4.15 8.07
CA VAL A 52 8.08 -2.91 7.84
C VAL A 52 9.57 -3.21 7.74
N SER A 53 10.12 -3.99 8.69
CA SER A 53 11.53 -4.39 8.68
C SER A 53 11.92 -5.19 7.43
N GLU A 54 11.04 -6.06 6.94
CA GLU A 54 11.23 -6.78 5.67
C GLU A 54 11.18 -5.84 4.45
N ALA A 55 10.18 -4.95 4.39
CA ALA A 55 10.00 -4.02 3.29
C ALA A 55 11.19 -3.07 3.13
N LEU A 56 11.81 -2.66 4.25
CA LEU A 56 13.00 -1.80 4.25
C LEU A 56 14.27 -2.47 3.71
N LYS A 57 14.28 -3.80 3.52
CA LYS A 57 15.38 -4.47 2.80
C LYS A 57 15.35 -4.19 1.30
N ILE A 58 14.23 -3.69 0.77
CA ILE A 58 14.12 -3.29 -0.63
C ILE A 58 14.92 -2.01 -0.86
N LYS A 59 15.79 -2.02 -1.87
CA LYS A 59 16.55 -0.83 -2.28
C LYS A 59 15.60 0.35 -2.51
N ASP A 60 15.94 1.50 -1.93
CA ASP A 60 15.17 2.76 -2.00
C ASP A 60 13.78 2.75 -1.32
N ALA A 61 13.41 1.68 -0.62
CA ALA A 61 12.22 1.68 0.23
C ALA A 61 12.41 2.56 1.47
N LYS A 62 11.36 3.28 1.87
CA LYS A 62 11.43 4.25 2.97
C LYS A 62 10.17 4.26 3.81
N LYS A 63 10.33 4.31 5.14
CA LYS A 63 9.21 4.60 6.06
C LYS A 63 8.72 6.02 5.85
N ILE A 64 7.41 6.20 5.92
CA ILE A 64 6.77 7.51 6.00
C ILE A 64 6.74 7.94 7.46
N LYS A 65 7.43 9.04 7.79
CA LYS A 65 7.47 9.56 9.17
C LYS A 65 6.09 9.98 9.65
N GLY A 66 5.81 9.77 10.94
CA GLY A 66 4.57 10.19 11.59
C GLY A 66 3.32 9.43 11.13
N SER A 67 3.49 8.24 10.58
CA SER A 67 2.39 7.44 10.00
C SER A 67 2.04 6.19 10.81
N VAL A 68 2.46 6.17 12.07
CA VAL A 68 2.24 5.04 13.00
C VAL A 68 0.82 5.15 13.56
N ASP A 69 0.01 4.10 13.42
CA ASP A 69 -1.30 4.03 14.08
C ASP A 69 -1.21 3.38 15.47
N GLU A 70 -2.35 3.29 16.18
CA GLU A 70 -2.44 2.73 17.53
C GLU A 70 -1.99 1.26 17.60
N ASP A 71 -2.11 0.52 16.49
CA ASP A 71 -1.66 -0.87 16.35
C ASP A 71 -0.16 -0.98 15.97
N GLY A 72 0.57 0.15 15.96
CA GLY A 72 1.98 0.21 15.57
C GLY A 72 2.22 -0.02 14.08
N ARG A 73 1.18 0.05 13.24
CA ARG A 73 1.32 -0.13 11.79
C ARG A 73 1.84 1.15 11.17
N GLU A 74 2.79 1.00 10.25
CA GLU A 74 3.46 2.12 9.61
C GLU A 74 3.24 2.10 8.10
N TYR A 75 3.30 3.29 7.48
CA TYR A 75 3.32 3.38 6.04
C TYR A 75 4.75 3.30 5.51
N VAL A 76 4.96 2.47 4.50
CA VAL A 76 6.25 2.30 3.82
C VAL A 76 6.06 2.55 2.33
N GLN A 77 6.90 3.39 1.75
CA GLN A 77 6.98 3.58 0.30
C GLN A 77 7.83 2.48 -0.31
N ILE A 78 7.21 1.67 -1.16
CA ILE A 78 7.84 0.66 -2.01
C ILE A 78 8.10 1.29 -3.38
N PRO A 79 9.36 1.34 -3.86
CA PRO A 79 9.66 1.90 -5.16
C PRO A 79 9.11 1.02 -6.27
N VAL A 80 8.49 1.67 -7.26
CA VAL A 80 7.99 1.05 -8.49
C VAL A 80 8.37 1.95 -9.65
N ILE A 81 9.52 1.67 -10.24
CA ILE A 81 10.11 2.42 -11.35
C ILE A 81 10.03 1.59 -12.63
N THR A 82 10.11 0.26 -12.50
CA THR A 82 10.11 -0.67 -13.62
C THR A 82 8.96 -1.68 -13.53
N PRO A 83 8.52 -2.26 -14.66
CA PRO A 83 7.48 -3.29 -14.66
C PRO A 83 7.81 -4.51 -13.79
N ARG A 84 9.09 -4.87 -13.64
CA ARG A 84 9.52 -5.98 -12.78
C ARG A 84 9.20 -5.75 -11.31
N GLU A 85 9.12 -4.49 -10.88
CA GLU A 85 8.84 -4.13 -9.50
C GLU A 85 7.35 -4.16 -9.17
N VAL A 86 6.48 -4.18 -10.19
CA VAL A 86 5.03 -4.29 -10.02
C VAL A 86 4.69 -5.54 -9.24
N GLU A 87 5.18 -6.71 -9.63
CA GLU A 87 4.86 -7.97 -8.93
C GLU A 87 5.31 -7.95 -7.46
N ARG A 88 6.49 -7.38 -7.18
CA ARG A 88 6.98 -7.20 -5.82
C ARG A 88 6.07 -6.24 -5.02
N ALA A 89 5.66 -5.13 -5.62
CA ALA A 89 4.73 -4.19 -4.99
C ALA A 89 3.35 -4.82 -4.74
N MET A 90 2.85 -5.63 -5.68
CA MET A 90 1.58 -6.34 -5.54
C MET A 90 1.58 -7.31 -4.36
N LEU A 91 2.71 -7.95 -4.04
CA LEU A 91 2.84 -8.78 -2.82
C LEU A 91 2.61 -7.95 -1.55
N TRP A 92 3.20 -6.76 -1.47
CA TRP A 92 3.02 -5.86 -0.32
C TRP A 92 1.61 -5.30 -0.24
N LEU A 93 1.03 -4.92 -1.38
CA LEU A 93 -0.35 -4.44 -1.47
C LEU A 93 -1.35 -5.49 -0.99
N ARG A 94 -1.12 -6.78 -1.32
CA ARG A 94 -1.98 -7.89 -0.85
C ARG A 94 -1.90 -8.05 0.66
N ARG A 95 -0.68 -7.96 1.23
CA ARG A 95 -0.45 -8.01 2.68
C ARG A 95 -1.15 -6.84 3.39
N ALA A 96 -0.99 -5.63 2.88
CA ALA A 96 -1.61 -4.42 3.41
C ALA A 96 -3.15 -4.47 3.33
N CYS A 97 -3.70 -4.88 2.19
CA CYS A 97 -5.14 -5.03 2.02
C CYS A 97 -5.73 -6.06 3.00
N ARG A 98 -5.06 -7.21 3.19
CA ARG A 98 -5.49 -8.22 4.17
C ARG A 98 -5.46 -7.66 5.59
N LEU A 99 -4.38 -6.96 5.95
CA LEU A 99 -4.23 -6.33 7.26
C LEU A 99 -5.37 -5.35 7.54
N SER A 100 -5.68 -4.46 6.59
CA SER A 100 -6.77 -3.49 6.74
C SER A 100 -8.16 -4.13 6.75
N ARG A 101 -8.38 -5.23 6.02
CA ARG A 101 -9.64 -6.00 6.14
C ARG A 101 -9.85 -6.56 7.53
N SER A 102 -8.81 -7.13 8.14
CA SER A 102 -8.88 -7.65 9.50
C SER A 102 -9.11 -6.54 10.54
N ALA A 103 -8.57 -5.34 10.30
CA ALA A 103 -8.80 -4.18 11.16
C ALA A 103 -10.21 -3.59 11.05
N ALA A 104 -10.90 -3.75 9.91
CA ALA A 104 -12.22 -3.18 9.66
C ALA A 104 -13.38 -3.89 10.39
N GLY A 105 -13.14 -5.02 11.08
CA GLY A 105 -14.19 -5.81 11.74
C GLY A 105 -15.16 -6.50 10.76
N PRO A 106 -16.15 -7.27 11.27
CA PRO A 106 -17.27 -7.74 10.46
C PRO A 106 -18.12 -6.54 10.01
N VAL A 107 -18.52 -6.55 8.73
CA VAL A 107 -19.50 -5.60 8.17
C VAL A 107 -20.91 -6.06 8.49
#